data_AF-A0A527VSG0-F1
#
_entry.id   AF-A0A527VSG0-F1
#
_cell.length_a   1.000
_cell.length_b   1.000
_cell.length_c   1.000
_cell.angle_alpha   90.00
_cell.angle_beta   90.00
_cell.angle_gamma   90.00
#
_symmetry.space_group_name_H-M   'P 1'
#
loop_
_entity.id
_entity.type
_entity.pdbx_description
1 polymer ?
#
loop_
_entity_poly.entity_id
_entity_poly.type
_entity_poly.pdbx_seq_one_letter_code
_entity_poly.pdbx_strand_id
1 'polypeptide(L)'
;AALRRTDQEAAAIGRSARLMRENFRNPEAVMEHDIAFHEAIAAASHNPVFSLIVTAFSGVTRRTWVIGWRTRSSDEAQLKMIKGHEDIAEAILKGDPRLAAEHMAQHFDKSVKALLDAGIA
;
A
#
# COMPACT_ATOMS: atom_id res chain seq x y z
N ALA A 1 10.43 8.28 1.53
CA ALA A 1 10.19 7.61 2.81
C ALA A 1 11.47 7.02 3.40
N ALA A 2 12.03 5.92 2.87
CA ALA A 2 13.13 5.18 3.52
C ALA A 2 14.36 6.03 3.96
N LEU A 3 14.74 7.06 3.20
CA LEU A 3 15.86 7.95 3.53
C LEU A 3 15.53 9.14 4.45
N ARG A 4 14.25 9.52 4.57
CA ARG A 4 13.84 10.83 5.13
C ARG A 4 12.87 10.73 6.31
N ARG A 5 12.23 9.57 6.46
CA ARG A 5 11.23 9.33 7.50
C ARG A 5 11.79 9.57 8.89
N THR A 6 10.96 10.08 9.79
CA THR A 6 11.18 10.03 11.24
C THR A 6 10.82 8.66 11.80
N ASP A 7 11.18 8.38 13.05
CA ASP A 7 10.74 7.15 13.74
C ASP A 7 9.22 7.07 13.90
N GLN A 8 8.57 8.20 14.18
CA GLN A 8 7.12 8.27 14.28
C GLN A 8 6.43 7.97 12.95
N GLU A 9 6.97 8.47 11.84
CA GLU A 9 6.46 8.21 10.49
C GLU A 9 6.65 6.76 10.06
N ALA A 10 7.83 6.16 10.31
CA ALA A 10 8.03 4.72 10.09
C ALA A 10 7.03 3.89 10.89
N ALA A 11 6.83 4.23 12.17
CA ALA A 11 5.89 3.53 13.00
C ALA A 11 4.45 3.68 12.49
N ALA A 12 4.08 4.84 11.91
CA ALA A 12 2.77 5.04 11.30
C ALA A 12 2.59 4.16 10.04
N ILE A 13 3.59 4.13 9.16
CA ILE A 13 3.60 3.28 7.96
C ILE A 13 3.46 1.80 8.35
N GLY A 14 4.27 1.34 9.31
CA GLY A 14 4.19 -0.03 9.83
C GLY A 14 2.85 -0.36 10.49
N ARG A 15 2.25 0.59 11.21
CA ARG A 15 0.91 0.43 11.81
C ARG A 15 -0.17 0.24 10.75
N SER A 16 -0.19 1.04 9.68
CA SER A 16 -1.17 0.87 8.60
C SER A 16 -1.04 -0.50 7.93
N ALA A 17 0.20 -0.95 7.67
CA ALA A 17 0.45 -2.28 7.11
C ALA A 17 -0.09 -3.40 8.01
N ARG A 18 0.18 -3.31 9.32
CA ARG A 18 -0.31 -4.27 10.31
C ARG A 18 -1.83 -4.27 10.44
N LEU A 19 -2.46 -3.10 10.43
CA LEU A 19 -3.91 -2.99 10.55
C LEU A 19 -4.66 -3.60 9.36
N MET A 20 -4.08 -3.59 8.15
CA MET A 20 -4.66 -4.37 7.03
C MET A 20 -4.70 -5.87 7.33
N ARG A 21 -3.63 -6.42 7.92
CA ARG A 21 -3.57 -7.84 8.31
C ARG A 21 -4.59 -8.14 9.40
N GLU A 22 -4.64 -7.33 10.45
CA GLU A 22 -5.56 -7.51 11.57
C GLU A 22 -7.03 -7.44 11.13
N ASN A 23 -7.34 -6.58 10.15
CA ASN A 23 -8.68 -6.37 9.65
C ASN A 23 -8.96 -7.09 8.32
N PHE A 24 -8.19 -8.11 7.93
CA PHE A 24 -8.29 -8.68 6.57
C PHE A 24 -9.69 -9.20 6.20
N ARG A 25 -10.49 -9.58 7.21
CA ARG A 25 -11.87 -10.03 7.06
C ARG A 25 -12.87 -8.90 6.78
N ASN A 26 -12.44 -7.65 6.90
CA ASN A 26 -13.23 -6.45 6.61
C ASN A 26 -12.59 -5.68 5.44
N PRO A 27 -13.02 -5.93 4.19
CA PRO A 27 -12.41 -5.31 3.01
C PRO A 27 -12.41 -3.78 3.03
N GLU A 28 -13.43 -3.15 3.61
CA GLU A 28 -13.50 -1.68 3.73
C GLU A 28 -12.41 -1.15 4.67
N ALA A 29 -12.20 -1.82 5.81
CA ALA A 29 -11.10 -1.48 6.72
C ALA A 29 -9.73 -1.69 6.07
N VAL A 30 -9.55 -2.78 5.31
CA VAL A 30 -8.30 -3.00 4.55
C VAL A 30 -8.06 -1.87 3.55
N MET A 31 -9.09 -1.47 2.79
CA MET A 31 -9.00 -0.37 1.82
C MET A 31 -8.57 0.95 2.49
N GLU A 32 -9.19 1.33 3.60
CA GLU A 32 -8.83 2.58 4.28
C GLU A 32 -7.41 2.53 4.85
N HIS A 33 -6.95 1.37 5.34
CA HIS A 33 -5.57 1.20 5.80
C HIS A 33 -4.56 1.18 4.64
N ASP A 34 -4.92 0.64 3.47
CA ASP A 34 -4.13 0.69 2.24
C ASP A 34 -3.94 2.14 1.76
N ILE A 35 -5.01 2.94 1.74
CA ILE A 35 -4.94 4.37 1.39
C ILE A 35 -4.08 5.12 2.40
N ALA A 36 -4.34 4.93 3.70
CA ALA A 36 -3.57 5.58 4.76
C ALA A 36 -2.09 5.17 4.73
N PHE A 37 -1.78 3.95 4.30
CA PHE A 37 -0.40 3.48 4.11
C PHE A 37 0.32 4.27 3.01
N HIS A 38 -0.31 4.42 1.84
CA HIS A 38 0.27 5.16 0.72
C HIS A 38 0.43 6.65 1.05
N GLU A 39 -0.56 7.26 1.70
CA GLU A 39 -0.50 8.66 2.15
C GLU A 39 0.62 8.86 3.19
N ALA A 40 0.80 7.93 4.13
CA ALA A 40 1.88 8.00 5.11
C ALA A 40 3.27 7.89 4.47
N ILE A 41 3.46 7.01 3.47
CA ILE A 41 4.70 6.92 2.70
C ILE A 41 4.98 8.22 1.94
N ALA A 42 3.95 8.81 1.34
CA ALA A 42 4.06 10.07 0.62
C ALA A 42 4.46 11.22 1.54
N ALA A 43 3.79 11.35 2.69
CA ALA A 43 4.15 12.32 3.73
C ALA A 43 5.60 12.13 4.20
N ALA A 44 6.00 10.90 4.54
CA ALA A 44 7.36 10.55 4.98
C ALA A 44 8.44 10.70 3.88
N SER A 45 8.06 11.03 2.64
CA SER A 45 9.01 11.44 1.61
C SER A 45 9.52 12.87 1.80
N HIS A 46 8.81 13.67 2.61
CA HIS A 46 9.00 15.11 2.77
C HIS A 46 9.06 15.86 1.43
N ASN A 47 8.32 15.35 0.44
CA ASN A 47 8.12 16.00 -0.85
C ASN A 47 6.64 16.41 -0.97
N PRO A 48 6.30 17.70 -0.79
CA PRO A 48 4.90 18.14 -0.77
C PRO A 48 4.18 17.92 -2.10
N VAL A 49 4.89 17.98 -3.24
CA VAL A 49 4.30 17.70 -4.56
C VAL A 49 3.91 16.23 -4.65
N PHE A 50 4.75 15.32 -4.18
CA PHE A 50 4.44 13.89 -4.17
C PHE A 50 3.24 13.57 -3.29
N SER A 51 3.16 14.18 -2.09
CA SER A 51 1.99 14.04 -1.21
C SER A 51 0.70 14.49 -1.89
N LEU A 52 0.71 15.65 -2.56
CA LEU A 52 -0.47 16.16 -3.28
C LEU A 52 -0.94 15.19 -4.37
N ILE A 53 -0.01 14.63 -5.14
CA ILE A 53 -0.32 13.65 -6.20
C ILE A 53 -0.96 12.40 -5.60
N VAL A 54 -0.36 11.81 -4.57
CA VAL A 54 -0.87 10.57 -3.95
C VAL A 54 -2.24 10.80 -3.33
N THR A 55 -2.44 11.90 -2.58
CA THR A 55 -3.74 12.22 -2.00
C THR A 55 -4.82 12.46 -3.06
N ALA A 56 -4.49 13.07 -4.21
CA ALA A 56 -5.44 13.26 -5.30
C ALA A 56 -5.96 11.92 -5.88
N PHE A 57 -5.14 10.87 -5.86
CA PHE A 57 -5.55 9.53 -6.31
C PHE A 57 -6.43 8.78 -5.29
N SER A 58 -6.52 9.21 -4.03
CA SER A 58 -7.28 8.50 -2.99
C SER A 58 -8.76 8.31 -3.36
N GLY A 59 -9.39 9.30 -3.99
CA GLY A 59 -10.79 9.24 -4.41
C GLY A 59 -11.05 8.28 -5.59
N VAL A 60 -10.06 8.10 -6.47
CA VAL A 60 -10.12 7.08 -7.54
C VAL A 60 -9.84 5.69 -6.95
N THR A 61 -8.87 5.61 -6.03
CA THR A 61 -8.51 4.38 -5.33
C THR A 61 -9.72 3.80 -4.60
N ARG A 62 -10.44 4.58 -3.77
CA ARG A 62 -11.65 4.10 -3.08
C ARG A 62 -12.70 3.49 -4.00
N ARG A 63 -12.86 4.04 -5.21
CA ARG A 63 -13.85 3.57 -6.20
C ARG A 63 -13.43 2.29 -6.91
N THR A 64 -12.12 2.09 -7.08
CA THR A 64 -11.56 1.01 -7.91
C THR A 64 -10.94 -0.13 -7.11
N TRP A 65 -10.58 0.11 -5.84
CA TRP A 65 -9.86 -0.83 -4.97
C TRP A 65 -10.57 -2.17 -4.82
N VAL A 66 -11.91 -2.13 -4.68
CA VAL A 66 -12.75 -3.34 -4.53
C VAL A 66 -12.60 -4.31 -5.69
N ILE A 67 -12.26 -3.82 -6.88
CA ILE A 67 -12.12 -4.65 -8.09
C ILE A 67 -10.90 -5.53 -7.95
N GLY A 68 -9.75 -4.94 -7.64
CA GLY A 68 -8.52 -5.70 -7.38
C GLY A 68 -8.64 -6.62 -6.17
N TRP A 69 -9.39 -6.23 -5.13
CA TRP A 69 -9.65 -7.11 -4.00
C TRP A 69 -10.45 -8.36 -4.41
N ARG A 70 -11.51 -8.19 -5.20
CA ARG A 70 -12.38 -9.29 -5.64
C ARG A 70 -11.73 -10.25 -6.64
N THR A 71 -10.77 -9.80 -7.44
CA THR A 71 -10.02 -10.72 -8.33
C THR A 71 -9.09 -11.65 -7.56
N ARG A 72 -8.77 -11.34 -6.30
CA ARG A 72 -8.04 -12.23 -5.38
C ARG A 72 -9.05 -13.15 -4.70
N SER A 73 -9.35 -14.26 -5.36
CA SER A 73 -10.44 -15.20 -5.02
C SER A 73 -10.18 -16.12 -3.81
N SER A 74 -9.02 -16.03 -3.16
CA SER A 74 -8.71 -16.81 -1.96
C SER A 74 -8.14 -15.94 -0.85
N ASP A 75 -8.34 -16.37 0.39
CA ASP A 75 -7.72 -15.78 1.58
C ASP A 75 -6.20 -15.70 1.42
N GLU A 76 -5.59 -16.74 0.86
CA GLU A 76 -4.15 -16.79 0.59
C GLU A 76 -3.71 -15.67 -0.37
N ALA A 77 -4.45 -15.45 -1.46
CA ALA A 77 -4.15 -14.40 -2.43
C ALA A 77 -4.31 -13.00 -1.82
N GLN A 78 -5.32 -12.78 -0.99
CA GLN A 78 -5.54 -11.53 -0.27
C GLN A 78 -4.44 -11.26 0.77
N LEU A 79 -4.11 -12.27 1.58
CA LEU A 79 -3.02 -12.18 2.56
C LEU A 79 -1.66 -11.97 1.90
N LYS A 80 -1.43 -12.53 0.70
CA LYS A 80 -0.22 -12.28 -0.09
C LYS A 80 -0.13 -10.84 -0.59
N MET A 81 -1.26 -10.22 -0.93
CA MET A 81 -1.29 -8.79 -1.26
C MET A 81 -0.94 -7.94 -0.03
N ILE A 82 -1.54 -8.24 1.13
CA ILE A 82 -1.25 -7.55 2.39
C ILE A 82 0.23 -7.72 2.76
N LYS A 83 0.79 -8.91 2.58
CA LYS A 83 2.21 -9.18 2.83
C LYS A 83 3.13 -8.26 2.02
N GLY A 84 2.78 -7.93 0.78
CA GLY A 84 3.54 -7.00 -0.04
C GLY A 84 3.64 -5.60 0.59
N HIS A 85 2.59 -5.14 1.27
CA HIS A 85 2.65 -3.89 2.03
C HIS A 85 3.49 -4.01 3.30
N GLU A 86 3.42 -5.15 4.00
CA GLU A 86 4.29 -5.42 5.15
C GLU A 86 5.77 -5.42 4.74
N ASP A 87 6.11 -5.97 3.56
CA ASP A 87 7.48 -5.96 3.00
C ASP A 87 7.98 -4.54 2.71
N ILE A 88 7.14 -3.70 2.10
CA ILE A 88 7.44 -2.28 1.86
C ILE A 88 7.66 -1.56 3.18
N ALA A 89 6.76 -1.75 4.16
CA ALA A 89 6.84 -1.11 5.46
C ALA A 89 8.14 -1.46 6.18
N GLU A 90 8.53 -2.73 6.15
CA GLU A 90 9.75 -3.24 6.77
C GLU A 90 11.01 -2.67 6.11
N ALA A 91 11.04 -2.58 4.77
CA ALA A 91 12.15 -1.96 4.05
C ALA A 91 12.30 -0.47 4.39
N ILE A 92 11.19 0.26 4.50
CA ILE A 92 11.19 1.67 4.92
C ILE A 92 11.62 1.82 6.39
N LEU A 93 11.18 0.92 7.27
CA LEU A 93 11.59 0.89 8.68
C LEU A 93 13.10 0.64 8.80
N LYS A 94 13.67 -0.26 8.00
CA LYS A 94 15.11 -0.51 7.97
C LYS A 94 15.92 0.61 7.29
N GLY A 95 15.26 1.57 6.66
CA GLY A 95 15.92 2.64 5.92
C GLY A 95 16.61 2.14 4.63
N ASP A 96 16.12 1.05 4.03
CA ASP A 96 16.64 0.52 2.76
C ASP A 96 15.83 1.08 1.58
N PRO A 97 16.29 2.17 0.92
CA PRO A 97 15.55 2.76 -0.21
C PRO A 97 15.50 1.85 -1.43
N ARG A 98 16.53 1.01 -1.65
CA ARG A 98 16.59 0.15 -2.83
C ARG A 98 15.54 -0.95 -2.70
N LEU A 99 15.51 -1.62 -1.56
CA LEU A 99 14.55 -2.68 -1.29
C LEU A 99 13.11 -2.14 -1.20
N ALA A 100 12.91 -0.96 -0.59
CA ALA A 100 11.60 -0.33 -0.54
C ALA A 100 11.06 0.00 -1.94
N ALA A 101 11.92 0.51 -2.84
CA ALA A 101 11.54 0.78 -4.22
C ALA A 101 11.24 -0.51 -5.00
N GLU A 102 12.04 -1.55 -4.80
CA GLU A 102 11.83 -2.87 -5.41
C GLU A 102 10.48 -3.48 -5.00
N HIS A 103 10.16 -3.47 -3.71
CA HIS A 103 8.89 -3.99 -3.22
C HIS A 103 7.70 -3.14 -3.69
N MET A 104 7.83 -1.81 -3.75
CA MET A 104 6.77 -0.95 -4.28
C MET A 104 6.50 -1.19 -5.77
N ALA A 105 7.55 -1.38 -6.58
CA ALA A 105 7.41 -1.72 -7.99
C ALA A 105 6.67 -3.07 -8.17
N GLN A 106 7.11 -4.10 -7.46
CA GLN A 106 6.46 -5.42 -7.48
C GLN A 106 5.00 -5.37 -6.98
N HIS A 107 4.70 -4.50 -6.01
CA HIS A 107 3.34 -4.26 -5.54
C HIS A 107 2.46 -3.71 -6.67
N PHE A 108 2.92 -2.66 -7.37
CA PHE A 108 2.16 -2.06 -8.46
C PHE A 108 1.97 -3.02 -9.64
N ASP A 109 2.99 -3.77 -10.04
CA ASP A 109 2.87 -4.79 -11.10
C ASP A 109 1.77 -5.81 -10.80
N LYS A 110 1.70 -6.28 -9.54
CA LYS A 110 0.65 -7.20 -9.08
C LYS A 110 -0.73 -6.54 -9.08
N SER A 111 -0.82 -5.27 -8.71
CA SER A 111 -2.08 -4.52 -8.71
C SER A 111 -2.60 -4.25 -10.12
N VAL A 112 -1.72 -3.87 -11.06
CA VAL A 112 -2.06 -3.70 -12.48
C VAL A 112 -2.52 -5.03 -13.08
N LYS A 113 -1.78 -6.13 -12.83
CA LYS A 113 -2.17 -7.46 -13.29
C LYS A 113 -3.57 -7.84 -12.78
N ALA A 114 -3.85 -7.59 -11.49
CA ALA A 114 -5.16 -7.90 -10.90
C ALA A 114 -6.32 -7.10 -11.53
N LEU A 115 -6.07 -5.90 -12.06
CA LEU A 115 -7.07 -5.11 -12.79
C LEU A 115 -7.26 -5.60 -14.22
N LEU A 116 -6.18 -5.97 -14.91
CA LEU A 116 -6.25 -6.60 -16.23
C LEU A 116 -7.03 -7.92 -16.18
N ASP A 117 -6.74 -8.75 -15.19
CA ASP A 117 -7.45 -10.02 -14.93
C ASP A 117 -8.94 -9.78 -14.61
N ALA A 118 -9.32 -8.56 -14.16
CA ALA A 118 -10.71 -8.15 -13.93
C ALA A 118 -11.45 -7.72 -15.20
N GLY A 119 -10.78 -7.66 -16.36
CA GLY A 119 -11.34 -7.16 -17.61
C GLY A 119 -11.43 -5.64 -17.71
N ILE A 120 -10.67 -4.91 -16.88
CA ILE A 120 -10.54 -3.45 -16.99
C ILE A 120 -9.28 -3.17 -17.81
N ALA A 121 -9.48 -2.75 -19.07
CA ALA A 121 -8.44 -2.28 -19.98
C ALA A 121 -8.91 -0.99 -20.66
#